data_AF-A0A4Y7NJG5-F1
#
_entry.id   AF-A0A4Y7NJG5-F1
#
_cell.length_a   1.000
_cell.length_b   1.000
_cell.length_c   1.000
_cell.angle_alpha   90.00
_cell.angle_beta   90.00
_cell.angle_gamma   90.00
#
_symmetry.space_group_name_H-M   'P 1'
#
loop_
_entity.id
_entity.type
_entity.pdbx_description
1 polymer ?
#
loop_
_entity_poly.entity_id
_entity_poly.type
_entity_poly.pdbx_seq_one_letter_code
_entity_poly.pdbx_strand_id
1 'polypeptide(L)'
;MPKKFDGENSKAAVAKARKTAAKDAEKTKKEQEAENEYWRDDDKTAQKKNQRKEEKEKKKTEQLAKKAALKTLEEQELESIKVEPKQQSSKITRLQIQAETEKREAAARAATSAAPKVVPAAKEEEPIPENVNRLVVEGDEARTVDEAIKVLRLSDSPADVDRHPEKRIKAAYAAFEEKRLAQLRNQNPNMRLSQIKQMLHREWLKSPENPLNASTAKYNAKPA
;
A
#
# COMPACT_ATOMS: atom_id res chain seq x y z
N MET A 1 34.61 42.44 -22.34
CA MET A 1 35.58 41.99 -21.31
C MET A 1 34.94 40.90 -20.46
N PRO A 2 35.52 39.69 -20.35
CA PRO A 2 34.94 38.62 -19.54
C PRO A 2 35.04 39.00 -18.06
N LYS A 3 33.91 38.95 -17.35
CA LYS A 3 33.81 39.31 -15.94
C LYS A 3 34.59 38.27 -15.12
N LYS A 4 35.79 38.65 -14.65
CA LYS A 4 36.59 37.84 -13.74
C LYS A 4 35.78 37.66 -12.45
N PHE A 5 35.47 36.42 -12.10
CA PHE A 5 34.79 36.06 -10.86
C PHE A 5 35.90 35.72 -9.86
N ASP A 6 36.09 36.58 -8.85
CA ASP A 6 37.17 36.47 -7.83
C ASP A 6 36.85 35.38 -6.77
N GLY A 7 36.57 34.16 -7.23
CA GLY A 7 36.29 33.00 -6.40
C GLY A 7 36.02 31.74 -7.22
N GLU A 8 36.09 30.57 -6.60
CA GLU A 8 35.69 29.34 -7.30
C GLU A 8 34.19 29.39 -7.63
N ASN A 9 33.84 29.11 -8.88
CA ASN A 9 32.46 29.03 -9.33
C ASN A 9 31.71 27.97 -8.52
N SER A 10 30.68 28.38 -7.76
CA SER A 10 29.89 27.51 -6.87
C SER A 10 29.41 26.22 -7.55
N LYS A 11 29.03 26.26 -8.84
CA LYS A 11 28.64 25.05 -9.59
C LYS A 11 29.83 24.12 -9.86
N ALA A 12 30.99 24.69 -10.16
CA ALA A 12 32.22 23.92 -10.34
C ALA A 12 32.69 23.31 -9.01
N ALA A 13 32.56 24.03 -7.89
CA ALA A 13 32.86 23.51 -6.56
C ALA A 13 31.93 22.33 -6.19
N VAL A 14 30.62 22.44 -6.44
CA VAL A 14 29.67 21.33 -6.21
C VAL A 14 29.96 20.13 -7.13
N ALA A 15 30.32 20.36 -8.40
CA ALA A 15 30.69 19.29 -9.32
C ALA A 15 31.98 18.57 -8.89
N LYS A 16 33.01 19.32 -8.46
CA LYS A 16 34.24 18.76 -7.88
C LYS A 16 33.93 17.96 -6.61
N ALA A 17 33.12 18.49 -5.69
CA ALA A 17 32.72 17.83 -4.46
C ALA A 17 31.96 16.51 -4.69
N ARG A 18 31.09 16.45 -5.71
CA ARG A 18 30.43 15.18 -6.08
C ARG A 18 31.42 14.17 -6.66
N LYS A 19 32.36 14.63 -7.47
CA LYS A 19 33.38 13.77 -8.07
C LYS A 19 34.36 13.24 -7.01
N THR A 20 34.71 14.04 -6.00
CA THR A 20 35.53 13.57 -4.87
C THR A 20 34.73 12.61 -3.99
N ALA A 21 33.49 12.94 -3.61
CA ALA A 21 32.65 12.05 -2.82
C ALA A 21 32.40 10.69 -3.49
N ALA A 22 32.21 10.65 -4.81
CA ALA A 22 32.09 9.40 -5.56
C ALA A 22 33.40 8.58 -5.52
N LYS A 23 34.55 9.23 -5.73
CA LYS A 23 35.86 8.57 -5.64
C LYS A 23 36.16 8.07 -4.23
N ASP A 24 35.80 8.84 -3.21
CA ASP A 24 36.02 8.45 -1.82
C ASP A 24 35.08 7.30 -1.46
N ALA A 25 33.82 7.31 -1.91
CA ALA A 25 32.91 6.18 -1.75
C ALA A 25 33.43 4.90 -2.44
N GLU A 26 33.96 5.01 -3.66
CA GLU A 26 34.59 3.88 -4.37
C GLU A 26 35.82 3.36 -3.64
N LYS A 27 36.68 4.26 -3.12
CA LYS A 27 37.84 3.87 -2.29
C LYS A 27 37.39 3.19 -1.02
N THR A 28 36.42 3.74 -0.29
CA THR A 28 35.92 3.11 0.95
C THR A 28 35.30 1.76 0.68
N LYS A 29 34.58 1.58 -0.44
CA LYS A 29 34.05 0.27 -0.82
C LYS A 29 35.18 -0.72 -1.12
N LYS A 30 36.19 -0.28 -1.87
CA LYS A 30 37.35 -1.11 -2.20
C LYS A 30 38.17 -1.48 -0.95
N GLU A 31 38.34 -0.54 -0.02
CA GLU A 31 39.00 -0.77 1.28
C GLU A 31 38.18 -1.73 2.14
N GLN A 32 36.85 -1.58 2.20
CA GLN A 32 35.95 -2.51 2.89
C GLN A 32 35.98 -3.91 2.27
N GLU A 33 35.97 -4.02 0.93
CA GLU A 33 36.08 -5.30 0.24
C GLU A 33 37.44 -5.95 0.52
N ALA A 34 38.52 -5.18 0.50
CA ALA A 34 39.86 -5.67 0.84
C ALA A 34 39.97 -6.08 2.32
N GLU A 35 39.35 -5.34 3.23
CA GLU A 35 39.30 -5.67 4.66
C GLU A 35 38.45 -6.92 4.91
N ASN A 36 37.28 -7.03 4.26
CA ASN A 36 36.43 -8.22 4.32
C ASN A 36 37.14 -9.45 3.77
N GLU A 37 37.90 -9.32 2.68
CA GLU A 37 38.68 -10.41 2.11
C GLU A 37 39.88 -10.75 3.01
N TYR A 38 40.55 -9.75 3.59
CA TYR A 38 41.66 -9.95 4.53
C TYR A 38 41.19 -10.68 5.81
N TRP A 39 40.00 -10.35 6.30
CA TRP A 39 39.39 -10.97 7.48
C TRP A 39 38.47 -12.15 7.15
N ARG A 40 38.51 -12.65 5.92
CA ARG A 40 37.74 -13.83 5.53
C ARG A 40 38.24 -15.06 6.28
N ASP A 41 37.33 -15.73 6.97
CA ASP A 41 37.61 -17.00 7.64
C ASP A 41 37.29 -18.18 6.71
N ASP A 42 38.35 -18.81 6.18
CA ASP A 42 38.28 -20.00 5.33
C ASP A 42 38.47 -21.32 6.13
N ASP A 43 38.40 -21.29 7.46
CA ASP A 43 38.41 -22.54 8.22
C ASP A 43 37.17 -23.40 7.91
N LYS A 44 37.43 -24.52 7.24
CA LYS A 44 36.44 -25.52 6.85
C LYS A 44 35.62 -26.03 8.05
N THR A 45 36.20 -26.08 9.26
CA THR A 45 35.46 -26.56 10.44
C THR A 45 34.51 -25.51 10.98
N ALA A 46 34.92 -24.25 11.04
CA ALA A 46 34.09 -23.10 11.38
C ALA A 46 32.94 -22.92 10.36
N GLN A 47 33.22 -22.97 9.06
CA GLN A 47 32.20 -22.87 8.02
C GLN A 47 31.15 -24.00 8.12
N LYS A 48 31.58 -25.25 8.34
CA LYS A 48 30.65 -26.37 8.53
C LYS A 48 29.79 -26.21 9.79
N LYS A 49 30.33 -25.60 10.86
CA LYS A 49 29.57 -25.29 12.08
C LYS A 49 28.54 -24.18 11.84
N ASN A 50 28.92 -23.13 11.10
CA ASN A 50 28.03 -22.04 10.72
C ASN A 50 26.90 -22.54 9.80
N GLN A 51 27.21 -23.32 8.77
CA GLN A 51 26.21 -23.95 7.89
C GLN A 51 25.22 -24.81 8.68
N ARG A 52 25.70 -25.66 9.60
CA ARG A 52 24.82 -26.46 10.48
C ARG A 52 23.94 -25.60 11.38
N LYS A 53 24.39 -24.41 11.78
CA LYS A 53 23.61 -23.47 12.58
C LYS A 53 22.56 -22.77 11.71
N GLU A 54 22.95 -22.26 10.55
CA GLU A 54 22.07 -21.63 9.57
C GLU A 54 20.98 -22.59 9.08
N GLU A 55 21.30 -23.86 8.78
CA GLU A 55 20.31 -24.87 8.40
C GLU A 55 19.31 -25.15 9.53
N LYS A 56 19.76 -25.19 10.79
CA LYS A 56 18.88 -25.36 11.95
C LYS A 56 17.99 -24.15 12.17
N GLU A 57 18.52 -22.94 12.03
CA GLU A 57 17.76 -21.70 12.14
C GLU A 57 16.76 -21.56 11.00
N LYS A 58 17.17 -21.84 9.76
CA LYS A 58 16.30 -21.87 8.58
C LYS A 58 15.18 -22.89 8.72
N LYS A 59 15.48 -24.11 9.19
CA LYS A 59 14.44 -25.13 9.44
C LYS A 59 13.46 -24.68 10.53
N LYS A 60 13.94 -24.00 11.58
CA LYS A 60 13.08 -23.44 12.64
C LYS A 60 12.21 -22.32 12.12
N THR A 61 12.75 -21.38 11.34
CA THR A 61 12.00 -20.27 10.77
C THR A 61 10.98 -20.75 9.75
N GLU A 62 11.32 -21.72 8.91
CA GLU A 62 10.38 -22.36 7.98
C GLU A 62 9.26 -23.10 8.73
N GLN A 63 9.55 -23.79 9.83
CA GLN A 63 8.52 -24.42 10.67
C GLN A 63 7.61 -23.41 11.35
N LEU A 64 8.18 -22.31 11.86
CA LEU A 64 7.39 -21.22 12.45
C LEU A 64 6.54 -20.52 11.40
N ALA A 65 7.07 -20.28 10.20
CA ALA A 65 6.34 -19.70 9.07
C ALA A 65 5.19 -20.62 8.62
N LYS A 66 5.43 -21.95 8.52
CA LYS A 66 4.38 -22.93 8.22
C LYS A 66 3.29 -22.97 9.29
N LYS A 67 3.66 -22.93 10.57
CA LYS A 67 2.69 -22.88 11.67
C LYS A 67 1.91 -21.57 11.69
N ALA A 68 2.57 -20.44 11.43
CA ALA A 68 1.91 -19.15 11.31
C ALA A 68 0.91 -19.14 10.15
N ALA A 69 1.30 -19.64 8.97
CA ALA A 69 0.42 -19.76 7.81
C ALA A 69 -0.78 -20.69 8.06
N LEU A 70 -0.58 -21.81 8.77
CA LEU A 70 -1.68 -22.71 9.14
C LEU A 70 -2.64 -22.01 10.12
N LYS A 71 -2.10 -21.30 11.11
CA LYS A 71 -2.90 -20.57 12.10
C LYS A 71 -3.72 -19.47 11.44
N THR A 72 -3.15 -18.73 10.50
CA THR A 72 -3.90 -17.69 9.76
C THR A 72 -5.03 -18.28 8.93
N LEU A 73 -4.85 -19.49 8.38
CA LEU A 73 -5.89 -20.18 7.62
C LEU A 73 -7.00 -20.70 8.55
N GLU A 74 -6.65 -21.25 9.71
CA GLU A 74 -7.61 -21.66 10.75
C GLU A 74 -8.43 -20.47 11.27
N GLU A 75 -7.81 -19.32 11.49
CA GLU A 75 -8.50 -18.09 11.89
C GLU A 75 -9.48 -17.62 10.80
N GLN A 76 -9.09 -17.67 9.52
CA GLN A 76 -9.99 -17.36 8.39
C GLN A 76 -11.18 -18.33 8.30
N GLU A 77 -10.96 -19.62 8.50
CA GLU A 77 -12.04 -20.62 8.53
C GLU A 77 -13.00 -20.37 9.70
N LEU A 78 -12.48 -20.09 10.90
CA LEU A 78 -13.30 -19.75 12.07
C LEU A 78 -14.09 -18.45 11.88
N GLU A 79 -13.51 -17.44 11.22
CA GLU A 79 -14.21 -16.20 10.87
C GLU A 79 -15.36 -16.47 9.89
N SER A 80 -15.16 -17.33 8.88
CA SER A 80 -16.22 -17.71 7.94
C SER A 80 -17.36 -18.51 8.57
N ILE A 81 -17.07 -19.29 9.62
CA ILE A 81 -18.05 -20.12 10.34
C ILE A 81 -18.72 -19.34 11.48
N LYS A 82 -18.18 -18.16 11.88
CA LYS A 82 -18.75 -17.33 12.93
C LYS A 82 -20.05 -16.66 12.45
N VAL A 83 -21.13 -17.43 12.47
CA VAL A 83 -22.50 -16.94 12.31
C VAL A 83 -22.73 -15.88 13.38
N GLU A 84 -23.18 -14.70 12.96
CA GLU A 84 -23.56 -13.62 13.88
C GLU A 84 -24.50 -14.15 14.96
N PRO A 85 -24.32 -13.75 16.24
CA PRO A 85 -25.20 -14.20 17.30
C PRO A 85 -26.62 -13.74 16.95
N LYS A 86 -27.48 -14.71 16.60
CA LYS A 86 -28.92 -14.48 16.43
C LYS A 86 -29.39 -13.71 17.65
N GLN A 87 -29.93 -12.51 17.39
CA GLN A 87 -30.56 -11.66 18.39
C GLN A 87 -31.40 -12.51 19.33
N GLN A 88 -31.23 -12.26 20.63
CA GLN A 88 -31.97 -12.94 21.69
C GLN A 88 -33.47 -12.85 21.36
N SER A 89 -34.07 -13.97 20.96
CA SER A 89 -35.50 -14.00 20.67
C SER A 89 -36.24 -13.64 21.95
N SER A 90 -36.85 -12.46 21.97
CA SER A 90 -37.79 -12.07 23.01
C SER A 90 -38.89 -13.13 23.08
N LYS A 91 -39.32 -13.47 24.30
CA LYS A 91 -40.32 -14.53 24.51
C LYS A 91 -41.64 -14.09 23.89
N ILE A 92 -41.98 -14.67 22.74
CA ILE A 92 -43.23 -14.43 22.03
C ILE A 92 -44.34 -15.19 22.76
N THR A 93 -45.44 -14.50 23.09
CA THR A 93 -46.60 -15.09 23.78
C THR A 93 -47.38 -15.98 22.81
N ARG A 94 -47.94 -17.11 23.28
CA ARG A 94 -48.64 -18.10 22.43
C ARG A 94 -49.73 -17.50 21.52
N LEU A 95 -50.41 -16.46 21.99
CA LEU A 95 -51.40 -15.68 21.23
C LEU A 95 -50.81 -15.01 19.98
N GLN A 96 -49.59 -14.50 20.07
CA GLN A 96 -48.92 -13.81 18.98
C GLN A 96 -48.42 -14.80 17.92
N ILE A 97 -48.05 -16.03 18.32
CA ILE A 97 -47.74 -17.13 17.40
C ILE A 97 -49.00 -17.53 16.61
N GLN A 98 -50.14 -17.69 17.28
CA GLN A 98 -51.40 -18.04 16.63
C GLN A 98 -51.87 -16.98 15.63
N ALA A 99 -51.75 -15.70 16.00
CA ALA A 99 -52.11 -14.59 15.12
C ALA A 99 -51.21 -14.51 13.87
N GLU A 100 -49.90 -14.75 14.02
CA GLU A 100 -48.96 -14.76 12.89
C GLU A 100 -49.21 -15.96 11.97
N THR A 101 -49.52 -17.13 12.53
CA THR A 101 -49.85 -18.33 11.75
C THR A 101 -51.16 -18.20 11.00
N GLU A 102 -52.22 -17.67 11.62
CA GLU A 102 -53.50 -17.43 10.94
C GLU A 102 -53.36 -16.38 9.85
N LYS A 103 -52.55 -15.33 10.06
CA LYS A 103 -52.26 -14.32 9.04
C LYS A 103 -51.50 -14.91 7.85
N ARG A 104 -50.54 -15.80 8.10
CA ARG A 104 -49.79 -16.52 7.06
C ARG A 104 -50.65 -17.54 6.31
N GLU A 105 -51.53 -18.24 7.01
CA GLU A 105 -52.50 -19.17 6.40
C GLU A 105 -53.59 -18.44 5.61
N ALA A 106 -54.05 -17.27 6.08
CA ALA A 106 -54.99 -16.43 5.34
C ALA A 106 -54.35 -15.86 4.07
N ALA A 107 -53.07 -15.46 4.11
CA ALA A 107 -52.32 -15.04 2.93
C ALA A 107 -52.11 -16.20 1.94
N ALA A 108 -51.84 -17.42 2.43
CA ALA A 108 -51.71 -18.62 1.59
C ALA A 108 -53.08 -19.07 1.00
N ARG A 109 -54.18 -18.91 1.74
CA ARG A 109 -55.55 -19.17 1.25
C ARG A 109 -56.01 -18.12 0.24
N ALA A 110 -55.63 -16.86 0.41
CA ALA A 110 -55.88 -15.82 -0.58
C ALA A 110 -55.11 -16.11 -1.88
N ALA A 111 -53.83 -16.52 -1.78
CA ALA A 111 -53.01 -16.90 -2.93
C ALA A 111 -53.51 -18.15 -3.68
N THR A 112 -54.20 -19.08 -3.00
CA THR A 112 -54.73 -20.31 -3.62
C THR A 112 -56.13 -20.15 -4.22
N SER A 113 -56.83 -19.05 -3.95
CA SER A 113 -58.16 -18.76 -4.52
C SER A 113 -58.14 -18.01 -5.85
N ALA A 114 -56.95 -17.66 -6.37
CA ALA A 114 -56.77 -16.83 -7.56
C ALA A 114 -56.14 -17.53 -8.79
N ALA A 115 -56.12 -18.86 -8.86
CA ALA A 115 -55.57 -19.57 -10.02
C ALA A 115 -56.48 -20.72 -10.50
N PRO A 116 -56.89 -20.78 -11.80
CA PRO A 116 -57.55 -21.94 -12.36
C PRO A 116 -56.52 -23.04 -12.70
N LYS A 117 -56.92 -24.30 -12.48
CA LYS A 117 -56.16 -25.53 -12.76
C LYS A 117 -55.88 -25.72 -14.26
N VAL A 118 -54.62 -26.01 -14.63
CA VAL A 118 -54.27 -26.77 -15.85
C VAL A 118 -53.01 -27.65 -15.61
N VAL A 119 -53.22 -28.98 -15.54
CA VAL A 119 -52.39 -30.11 -16.09
C VAL A 119 -51.00 -30.41 -15.43
N PRO A 120 -50.55 -31.70 -15.35
CA PRO A 120 -49.75 -32.21 -14.24
C PRO A 120 -48.22 -32.18 -14.46
N ALA A 121 -47.51 -32.06 -13.34
CA ALA A 121 -46.14 -32.54 -13.10
C ALA A 121 -45.07 -32.21 -14.16
N ALA A 122 -44.61 -30.96 -14.18
CA ALA A 122 -43.22 -30.69 -14.52
C ALA A 122 -42.43 -30.75 -13.21
N LYS A 123 -41.43 -31.65 -13.13
CA LYS A 123 -40.42 -31.63 -12.09
C LYS A 123 -39.92 -30.20 -11.93
N GLU A 124 -39.92 -29.68 -10.70
CA GLU A 124 -39.01 -28.60 -10.36
C GLU A 124 -37.62 -29.08 -10.81
N GLU A 125 -37.11 -28.50 -11.90
CA GLU A 125 -35.74 -28.72 -12.30
C GLU A 125 -34.90 -28.20 -11.14
N GLU A 126 -34.21 -29.13 -10.46
CA GLU A 126 -33.14 -28.78 -9.54
C GLU A 126 -32.28 -27.71 -10.22
N PRO A 127 -31.96 -26.60 -9.52
CA PRO A 127 -31.20 -25.52 -10.13
C PRO A 127 -29.93 -26.11 -10.72
N ILE A 128 -29.73 -25.88 -12.02
CA ILE A 128 -28.55 -26.37 -12.75
C ILE A 128 -27.31 -26.01 -11.92
N PRO A 129 -26.48 -26.99 -11.51
CA PRO A 129 -25.32 -26.69 -10.69
C PRO A 129 -24.43 -25.72 -11.45
N GLU A 130 -24.06 -24.62 -10.79
CA GLU A 130 -23.24 -23.59 -11.41
C GLU A 130 -21.95 -24.19 -11.93
N ASN A 131 -21.60 -23.84 -13.17
CA ASN A 131 -20.42 -24.39 -13.80
C ASN A 131 -19.19 -23.83 -13.09
N VAL A 132 -18.49 -24.69 -12.33
CA VAL A 132 -17.34 -24.33 -11.49
C VAL A 132 -16.24 -23.60 -12.28
N ASN A 133 -16.16 -23.86 -13.59
CA ASN A 133 -15.20 -23.22 -14.51
C ASN A 133 -15.61 -21.80 -14.97
N ARG A 134 -16.79 -21.32 -14.57
CA ARG A 134 -17.34 -19.99 -14.88
C ARG A 134 -17.78 -19.23 -13.63
N LEU A 135 -17.31 -19.60 -12.44
CA LEU A 135 -17.49 -18.73 -11.28
C LEU A 135 -16.73 -17.42 -11.55
N VAL A 136 -17.46 -16.31 -11.58
CA VAL A 136 -16.87 -14.99 -11.36
C VAL A 136 -16.50 -14.98 -9.89
N VAL A 137 -15.21 -14.96 -9.59
CA VAL A 137 -14.77 -14.90 -8.20
C VAL A 137 -15.14 -13.51 -7.72
N GLU A 138 -16.10 -13.40 -6.80
CA GLU A 138 -16.38 -12.12 -6.14
C GLU A 138 -15.15 -11.74 -5.29
N GLY A 139 -14.31 -10.88 -5.88
CA GLY A 139 -13.06 -10.40 -5.29
C GLY A 139 -12.23 -9.61 -6.29
N ASP A 140 -11.15 -9.00 -5.82
CA ASP A 140 -10.22 -8.27 -6.66
C ASP A 140 -9.41 -9.26 -7.54
N GLU A 141 -9.91 -9.56 -8.73
CA GLU A 141 -9.21 -10.36 -9.73
C GLU A 141 -8.10 -9.56 -10.40
N ALA A 142 -6.86 -10.01 -10.26
CA ALA A 142 -5.74 -9.45 -11.02
C ALA A 142 -5.38 -10.34 -12.20
N ARG A 143 -5.58 -9.85 -13.43
CA ARG A 143 -5.24 -10.59 -14.67
C ARG A 143 -3.89 -10.18 -15.24
N THR A 144 -3.32 -9.08 -14.75
CA THR A 144 -2.01 -8.56 -15.15
C THR A 144 -1.08 -8.35 -13.95
N VAL A 145 0.23 -8.33 -14.19
CA VAL A 145 1.24 -8.16 -13.13
C VAL A 145 1.04 -6.84 -12.38
N ASP A 146 0.75 -5.75 -13.09
CA ASP A 146 0.52 -4.43 -12.48
C ASP A 146 -0.75 -4.40 -11.63
N GLU A 147 -1.79 -5.11 -12.07
CA GLU A 147 -3.05 -5.25 -11.32
C GLU A 147 -2.85 -6.11 -10.07
N ALA A 148 -2.06 -7.19 -10.15
CA ALA A 148 -1.71 -8.02 -9.00
C ALA A 148 -0.94 -7.23 -7.96
N ILE A 149 0.01 -6.39 -8.40
CA ILE A 149 0.73 -5.47 -7.53
C ILE A 149 -0.23 -4.47 -6.87
N LYS A 150 -1.26 -4.00 -7.59
CA LYS A 150 -2.23 -3.04 -7.06
C LYS A 150 -3.19 -3.65 -6.03
N VAL A 151 -3.67 -4.87 -6.27
CA VAL A 151 -4.55 -5.60 -5.35
C VAL A 151 -3.79 -6.04 -4.09
N LEU A 152 -2.53 -6.46 -4.23
CA LEU A 152 -1.66 -6.82 -3.10
C LEU A 152 -1.06 -5.61 -2.37
N ARG A 153 -1.19 -4.40 -2.93
CA ARG A 153 -0.80 -3.17 -2.24
C ARG A 153 -1.84 -2.86 -1.18
N LEU A 154 -1.54 -3.27 0.05
CA LEU A 154 -2.27 -2.81 1.23
C LEU A 154 -2.16 -1.29 1.29
N SER A 155 -3.26 -0.58 1.04
CA SER A 155 -3.35 0.88 0.97
C SER A 155 -2.94 1.61 2.26
N ASP A 156 -2.68 0.86 3.35
CA ASP A 156 -2.20 1.36 4.64
C ASP A 156 -0.73 0.99 4.93
N SER A 157 0.02 0.51 3.94
CA SER A 157 1.45 0.28 4.16
C SER A 157 2.17 1.62 4.36
N PRO A 158 2.97 1.79 5.45
CA PRO A 158 3.73 3.02 5.74
C PRO A 158 4.79 3.35 4.67
N ALA A 159 4.87 2.54 3.61
CA ALA A 159 5.62 2.81 2.39
C ALA A 159 4.98 3.92 1.51
N ASP A 160 3.68 4.17 1.62
CA ASP A 160 2.99 5.23 0.86
C ASP A 160 2.98 6.58 1.62
N VAL A 161 3.26 6.54 2.93
CA VAL A 161 3.58 7.74 3.70
C VAL A 161 4.98 8.17 3.31
N ASP A 162 5.07 9.16 2.43
CA ASP A 162 6.35 9.65 1.93
C ASP A 162 7.32 9.96 3.06
N ARG A 163 8.31 9.10 3.15
CA ARG A 163 9.36 9.12 4.15
C ARG A 163 10.42 10.19 3.88
N HIS A 164 10.48 10.71 2.65
CA HIS A 164 11.52 11.63 2.20
C HIS A 164 10.94 12.86 1.48
N PRO A 165 10.18 13.71 2.21
CA PRO A 165 9.65 14.96 1.65
C PRO A 165 10.75 15.83 1.06
N GLU A 166 11.95 15.81 1.67
CA GLU A 166 13.14 16.52 1.22
C GLU A 166 13.52 16.23 -0.25
N LYS A 167 13.34 14.98 -0.71
CA LYS A 167 13.64 14.60 -2.10
C LYS A 167 12.61 15.15 -3.08
N ARG A 168 11.35 15.28 -2.66
CA ARG A 168 10.25 15.79 -3.49
C ARG A 168 10.20 17.31 -3.58
N ILE A 169 10.78 18.04 -2.61
CA ILE A 169 10.83 19.51 -2.62
C ILE A 169 11.38 20.04 -3.95
N LYS A 170 12.46 19.44 -4.47
CA LYS A 170 13.08 19.93 -5.70
C LYS A 170 12.18 19.75 -6.92
N ALA A 171 11.52 18.60 -7.04
CA ALA A 171 10.60 18.32 -8.14
C ALA A 171 9.34 19.19 -8.05
N ALA A 172 8.77 19.31 -6.84
CA ALA A 172 7.59 20.10 -6.59
C ALA A 172 7.87 21.60 -6.78
N TYR A 173 9.03 22.10 -6.34
CA TYR A 173 9.46 23.48 -6.59
C TYR A 173 9.65 23.78 -8.08
N ALA A 174 10.20 22.84 -8.86
CA ALA A 174 10.34 23.01 -10.31
C ALA A 174 8.97 23.10 -11.00
N ALA A 175 8.04 22.21 -10.64
CA ALA A 175 6.67 22.23 -11.16
C ALA A 175 5.91 23.51 -10.78
N PHE A 176 6.13 24.03 -9.56
CA PHE A 176 5.57 25.30 -9.12
C PHE A 176 6.21 26.49 -9.84
N GLU A 177 7.53 26.48 -10.02
CA GLU A 177 8.26 27.54 -10.73
C GLU A 177 7.76 27.69 -12.16
N GLU A 178 7.60 26.60 -12.92
CA GLU A 178 7.15 26.68 -14.31
C GLU A 178 5.74 27.30 -14.44
N LYS A 179 4.81 26.90 -13.56
CA LYS A 179 3.43 27.41 -13.57
C LYS A 179 3.33 28.87 -13.13
N ARG A 180 4.00 29.23 -12.03
CA ARG A 180 3.86 30.56 -11.41
C ARG A 180 4.78 31.60 -12.00
N LEU A 181 5.94 31.23 -12.55
CA LEU A 181 6.90 32.19 -13.10
C LEU A 181 6.32 32.97 -14.28
N ALA A 182 5.55 32.32 -15.16
CA ALA A 182 4.86 33.00 -16.25
C ALA A 182 3.82 34.00 -15.74
N GLN A 183 3.04 33.61 -14.72
CA GLN A 183 2.04 34.47 -14.10
C GLN A 183 2.66 35.70 -13.42
N LEU A 184 3.72 35.51 -12.62
CA LEU A 184 4.39 36.61 -11.91
C LEU A 184 5.11 37.56 -12.88
N ARG A 185 5.64 37.05 -14.00
CA ARG A 185 6.28 37.88 -15.03
C ARG A 185 5.27 38.76 -15.77
N ASN A 186 4.07 38.25 -16.01
CA ASN A 186 2.98 39.01 -16.63
C ASN A 186 2.40 40.06 -15.67
N GLN A 187 2.29 39.73 -14.38
CA GLN A 187 1.82 40.67 -13.34
C GLN A 187 2.84 41.77 -13.04
N ASN A 188 4.14 41.47 -13.15
CA ASN A 188 5.23 42.39 -12.81
C ASN A 188 6.27 42.47 -13.95
N PRO A 189 5.92 43.08 -15.09
CA PRO A 189 6.80 43.14 -16.26
C PRO A 189 8.07 43.97 -16.01
N ASN A 190 8.02 44.91 -15.06
CA ASN A 190 9.14 45.81 -14.73
C ASN A 190 10.16 45.20 -13.74
N MET A 191 9.83 44.06 -13.12
CA MET A 191 10.72 43.45 -12.13
C MET A 191 11.78 42.57 -12.77
N ARG A 192 12.98 42.58 -12.18
CA ARG A 192 14.07 41.69 -12.61
C ARG A 192 13.73 40.26 -12.23
N LEU A 193 14.14 39.30 -13.07
CA LEU A 193 13.94 37.86 -12.81
C LEU A 193 14.39 37.39 -11.41
N SER A 194 15.42 38.02 -10.83
CA SER A 194 15.87 37.74 -9.46
C SER A 194 14.83 38.11 -8.41
N GLN A 195 14.14 39.24 -8.59
CA GLN A 195 13.08 39.71 -7.69
C GLN A 195 11.84 38.83 -7.83
N ILE A 196 11.49 38.48 -9.06
CA ILE A 196 10.39 37.55 -9.37
C ILE A 196 10.64 36.18 -8.72
N LYS A 197 11.86 35.63 -8.81
CA LYS A 197 12.24 34.37 -8.14
C LYS A 197 12.21 34.48 -6.61
N GLN A 198 12.56 35.63 -6.04
CA GLN A 198 12.44 35.85 -4.59
C GLN A 198 10.98 35.87 -4.13
N MET A 199 10.08 36.54 -4.88
CA MET A 199 8.65 36.52 -4.60
C MET A 199 8.07 35.11 -4.75
N LEU A 200 8.43 34.42 -5.83
CA LEU A 200 8.06 33.02 -6.06
C LEU A 200 8.50 32.11 -4.91
N HIS A 201 9.72 32.26 -4.41
CA HIS A 201 10.21 31.45 -3.28
C HIS A 201 9.44 31.74 -1.98
N ARG A 202 9.05 33.01 -1.76
CA ARG A 202 8.19 33.37 -0.62
C ARG A 202 6.78 32.79 -0.73
N GLU A 203 6.21 32.77 -1.93
CA GLU A 203 4.93 32.11 -2.20
C GLU A 203 5.04 30.59 -2.03
N TRP A 204 6.13 29.99 -2.50
CA TRP A 204 6.42 28.56 -2.38
C TRP A 204 6.45 28.08 -0.93
N LEU A 205 7.15 28.81 -0.05
CA LEU A 205 7.23 28.45 1.37
C LEU A 205 5.85 28.38 2.06
N LYS A 206 4.87 29.14 1.56
CA LYS A 206 3.50 29.18 2.09
C LYS A 206 2.51 28.30 1.31
N SER A 207 2.92 27.78 0.16
CA SER A 207 2.06 27.03 -0.74
C SER A 207 1.73 25.64 -0.16
N PRO A 208 0.49 25.13 -0.33
CA PRO A 208 0.17 23.75 0.01
C PRO A 208 0.91 22.72 -0.86
N GLU A 209 1.41 23.14 -2.02
CA GLU A 209 2.21 22.30 -2.93
C GLU A 209 3.62 21.98 -2.38
N ASN A 210 4.06 22.69 -1.33
CA ASN A 210 5.32 22.40 -0.67
C ASN A 210 5.19 21.15 0.21
N PRO A 211 5.91 20.04 -0.07
CA PRO A 211 5.81 18.81 0.71
C PRO A 211 6.15 18.97 2.19
N LEU A 212 6.86 20.05 2.56
CA LEU A 212 7.16 20.39 3.96
C LEU A 212 5.95 20.93 4.73
N ASN A 213 4.95 21.48 4.03
CA ASN A 213 3.73 22.00 4.63
C ASN A 213 2.64 20.92 4.78
N ALA A 214 2.83 19.76 4.14
CA ALA A 214 1.96 18.59 4.30
C ALA A 214 2.27 17.85 5.62
N SER A 215 1.26 17.20 6.20
CA SER A 215 1.42 16.34 7.38
C SER A 215 2.34 15.15 7.07
N THR A 216 3.61 15.22 7.47
CA THR A 216 4.58 14.12 7.31
C THR A 216 4.59 13.25 8.56
N ALA A 217 4.52 11.91 8.42
CA ALA A 217 4.70 11.02 9.57
C ALA A 217 6.17 10.99 10.00
N LYS A 218 6.40 11.09 11.31
CA LYS A 218 7.75 11.03 11.89
C LYS A 218 8.38 9.66 11.63
N TYR A 219 9.69 9.66 11.38
CA TYR A 219 10.44 8.44 11.13
C TYR A 219 10.25 7.38 12.25
N ASN A 220 10.15 7.79 13.51
CA ASN A 220 9.99 6.86 14.64
C ASN A 220 8.55 6.75 15.17
N ALA A 221 7.51 7.09 14.39
CA ALA A 221 6.14 6.86 14.83
C ALA A 221 5.86 5.35 14.91
N LYS A 222 5.70 4.83 16.13
CA LYS A 222 5.26 3.44 16.33
C LYS A 222 3.79 3.32 15.95
N PRO A 223 3.38 2.23 15.27
CA PRO A 223 1.97 1.95 15.07
C PRO A 223 1.32 1.74 16.45
N ALA A 224 0.15 2.34 16.65
CA ALA A 224 -0.69 2.14 17.83
C ALA A 224 -1.42 0.79 17.73
#